data_AF-A0A5J5FTV6-F1
#
_entry.id   AF-A0A5J5FTV6-F1
#
_cell.length_a   1.000
_cell.length_b   1.000
_cell.length_c   1.000
_cell.angle_alpha   90.00
_cell.angle_beta   90.00
_cell.angle_gamma   90.00
#
_symmetry.space_group_name_H-M   'P 1'
#
loop_
_entity.id
_entity.type
_entity.pdbx_description
1 polymer ?
#
loop_
_entity_poly.entity_id
_entity_poly.type
_entity_poly.pdbx_seq_one_letter_code
_entity_poly.pdbx_strand_id
1 'polypeptide(L)'
;MKRMIFIASLGFMSTVASAKTVSDFINEHPDIAKNPTIKAAIQEGAMGNAVMAAASDGLPPEALSDKSTELLRENGYEYAQATLRDLATLNCSDKEYADISGFREKDCQTIIRVDSEIE
;
A
#
# COMPACT_ATOMS: atom_id res chain seq x y z
N MET A 1 -39.87 47.79 -1.27
CA MET A 1 -38.77 47.00 -0.67
C MET A 1 -38.32 45.95 -1.68
N LYS A 2 -37.15 46.10 -2.30
CA LYS A 2 -36.59 45.13 -3.27
C LYS A 2 -35.72 44.12 -2.51
N ARG A 3 -36.14 42.85 -2.46
CA ARG A 3 -35.34 41.75 -1.91
C ARG A 3 -34.36 41.31 -3.00
N MET A 4 -33.08 41.65 -2.85
CA MET A 4 -32.01 41.07 -3.66
C MET A 4 -31.70 39.69 -3.10
N ILE A 5 -32.02 38.66 -3.88
CA ILE A 5 -31.64 37.27 -3.60
C ILE A 5 -30.20 37.11 -4.09
N PHE A 6 -29.25 37.09 -3.16
CA PHE A 6 -27.88 36.66 -3.44
C PHE A 6 -27.85 35.14 -3.48
N ILE A 7 -27.79 34.56 -4.67
CA ILE A 7 -27.50 33.14 -4.87
C ILE A 7 -25.99 32.98 -4.75
N ALA A 8 -25.52 32.58 -3.57
CA ALA A 8 -24.13 32.17 -3.38
C ALA A 8 -23.94 30.81 -4.05
N SER A 9 -23.35 30.81 -5.24
CA SER A 9 -22.89 29.60 -5.92
C SER A 9 -21.75 28.97 -5.12
N LEU A 10 -22.05 27.96 -4.30
CA LEU A 10 -21.05 27.03 -3.77
C LEU A 10 -20.47 26.24 -4.94
N GLY A 11 -19.35 26.71 -5.49
CA GLY A 11 -18.49 25.87 -6.31
C GLY A 11 -17.91 24.78 -5.41
N PHE A 12 -18.42 23.55 -5.53
CA PHE A 12 -17.77 22.37 -4.99
C PHE A 12 -16.41 22.24 -5.68
N MET A 13 -15.34 22.73 -5.03
CA MET A 13 -13.99 22.37 -5.40
C MET A 13 -13.79 20.92 -4.96
N SER A 14 -14.16 19.99 -5.83
CA SER A 14 -13.76 18.59 -5.69
C SER A 14 -12.24 18.55 -5.83
N THR A 15 -11.53 18.56 -4.71
CA THR A 15 -10.10 18.25 -4.70
C THR A 15 -9.95 16.84 -5.22
N VAL A 16 -9.33 16.70 -6.40
CA VAL A 16 -8.97 15.40 -6.96
C VAL A 16 -7.90 14.83 -6.02
N ALA A 17 -8.31 13.99 -5.07
CA ALA A 17 -7.38 13.28 -4.22
C ALA A 17 -6.57 12.36 -5.13
N SER A 18 -5.28 12.65 -5.30
CA SER A 18 -4.38 11.75 -6.02
C SER A 18 -4.33 10.43 -5.25
N ALA A 19 -4.52 9.31 -5.95
CA ALA A 19 -4.27 8.00 -5.38
C ALA A 19 -2.83 7.95 -4.84
N LYS A 20 -2.67 7.44 -3.61
CA LYS A 20 -1.35 7.25 -3.02
C LYS A 20 -0.72 5.98 -3.58
N THR A 21 0.60 6.02 -3.73
CA THR A 21 1.41 4.95 -4.32
C THR A 21 2.08 4.11 -3.23
N VAL A 22 2.67 2.97 -3.65
CA VAL A 22 3.59 2.18 -2.81
C VAL A 22 4.72 3.04 -2.25
N SER A 23 5.22 3.99 -3.05
CA SER A 23 6.31 4.88 -2.62
C SER A 23 5.86 5.87 -1.56
N ASP A 24 4.61 6.36 -1.65
CA ASP A 24 4.05 7.25 -0.62
C ASP A 24 3.95 6.50 0.71
N PHE A 25 3.44 5.27 0.71
CA PHE A 25 3.41 4.41 1.90
C PHE A 25 4.81 4.25 2.52
N ILE A 26 5.80 3.84 1.72
CA ILE A 26 7.17 3.64 2.21
C ILE A 26 7.76 4.94 2.79
N ASN A 27 7.53 6.08 2.14
CA ASN A 27 8.09 7.36 2.58
C ASN A 27 7.40 7.92 3.83
N GLU A 28 6.12 7.59 4.04
CA GLU A 28 5.37 7.94 5.26
C GLU A 28 5.82 7.14 6.49
N HIS A 29 6.54 6.02 6.30
CA HIS A 29 7.10 5.19 7.36
C HIS A 29 8.64 5.13 7.29
N PRO A 30 9.37 6.12 7.85
CA PRO A 30 10.83 6.24 7.70
C PRO A 30 11.64 5.02 8.14
N ASP A 31 11.14 4.25 9.11
CA ASP A 31 11.82 3.05 9.60
C ASP A 31 11.74 1.89 8.61
N ILE A 32 10.67 1.84 7.80
CA ILE A 32 10.57 0.98 6.62
C ILE A 32 11.52 1.51 5.54
N ALA A 33 11.46 2.81 5.22
CA ALA A 33 12.27 3.39 4.14
C ALA A 33 13.78 3.22 4.32
N LYS A 34 14.26 3.27 5.57
CA LYS A 34 15.69 3.11 5.93
C LYS A 34 16.15 1.65 5.93
N ASN A 35 15.23 0.68 5.95
CA ASN A 35 15.56 -0.74 5.95
C ASN A 35 15.36 -1.34 4.55
N PRO A 36 16.42 -1.58 3.78
CA PRO A 36 16.30 -2.03 2.39
C PRO A 36 15.60 -3.40 2.27
N THR A 37 15.74 -4.28 3.27
CA THR A 37 15.09 -5.59 3.27
C THR A 37 13.57 -5.45 3.42
N ILE A 38 13.11 -4.66 4.39
CA ILE A 38 11.68 -4.43 4.62
C ILE A 38 11.07 -3.66 3.44
N LYS A 39 11.78 -2.64 2.94
CA LYS A 39 11.38 -1.87 1.77
C LYS A 39 11.15 -2.77 0.55
N ALA A 40 12.12 -3.62 0.23
CA ALA A 40 12.02 -4.54 -0.91
C ALA A 40 10.84 -5.50 -0.74
N ALA A 41 10.68 -6.10 0.44
CA ALA A 41 9.58 -7.01 0.74
C ALA A 41 8.20 -6.35 0.55
N ILE A 42 8.04 -5.09 0.98
CA ILE A 42 6.79 -4.35 0.78
C ILE A 42 6.54 -4.05 -0.69
N GLN A 43 7.58 -3.66 -1.44
CA GLN A 43 7.43 -3.41 -2.88
C GLN A 43 7.05 -4.69 -3.63
N GLU A 44 7.70 -5.81 -3.33
CA GLU A 44 7.45 -7.11 -3.94
C GLU A 44 6.08 -7.66 -3.58
N GLY A 45 5.68 -7.60 -2.30
CA GLY A 45 4.36 -8.05 -1.88
C GLY A 45 3.24 -7.17 -2.44
N ALA A 46 3.44 -5.85 -2.54
CA ALA A 46 2.45 -4.97 -3.16
C ALA A 46 2.26 -5.31 -4.65
N MET A 47 3.35 -5.58 -5.37
CA MET A 47 3.29 -6.06 -6.76
C MET A 47 2.57 -7.41 -6.85
N GLY A 48 2.88 -8.35 -5.96
CA GLY A 48 2.21 -9.65 -5.89
C GLY A 48 0.71 -9.52 -5.67
N ASN A 49 0.29 -8.66 -4.74
CA ASN A 49 -1.11 -8.36 -4.44
C ASN A 49 -1.84 -7.78 -5.66
N ALA A 50 -1.20 -6.85 -6.39
CA ALA A 50 -1.77 -6.29 -7.62
C ALA A 50 -1.90 -7.33 -8.75
N VAL A 51 -0.92 -8.22 -8.90
CA VAL A 51 -0.98 -9.32 -9.88
C VAL A 51 -2.10 -10.31 -9.53
N MET A 52 -2.26 -10.69 -8.26
CA MET A 52 -3.34 -11.55 -7.81
C MET A 52 -4.72 -10.92 -8.01
N ALA A 53 -4.84 -9.62 -7.75
CA ALA A 53 -6.07 -8.87 -8.03
C ALA A 53 -6.38 -8.86 -9.53
N ALA A 54 -5.41 -8.53 -10.40
CA ALA A 54 -5.58 -8.55 -11.84
C ALA A 54 -5.96 -9.95 -12.38
N ALA A 55 -5.39 -11.01 -11.82
CA ALA A 55 -5.72 -12.39 -12.19
C ALA A 55 -7.13 -12.79 -11.76
N SER A 56 -7.60 -12.27 -10.62
CA SER A 56 -8.95 -12.53 -10.10
C SER A 56 -10.05 -11.91 -10.97
N ASP A 57 -9.72 -10.87 -11.75
CA ASP A 57 -10.63 -10.26 -12.74
C ASP A 57 -10.81 -11.14 -14.01
N GLY A 58 -10.17 -12.31 -14.09
CA GLY A 58 -10.33 -13.25 -15.19
C GLY A 58 -9.64 -12.83 -16.49
N LEU A 59 -8.66 -11.91 -16.39
CA LEU A 59 -7.93 -11.40 -17.53
C LEU A 59 -6.97 -12.46 -18.11
N PRO A 60 -6.74 -12.44 -19.44
CA PRO A 60 -5.77 -13.33 -20.06
C PRO A 60 -4.33 -12.91 -19.66
N PRO A 61 -3.36 -13.86 -19.68
CA PRO A 61 -2.00 -13.60 -19.19
C PRO A 61 -1.31 -12.37 -19.77
N GLU A 62 -1.54 -12.07 -21.04
CA GLU A 62 -0.97 -10.92 -21.76
C GLU A 62 -1.47 -9.56 -21.22
N ALA A 63 -2.64 -9.51 -20.58
CA ALA A 63 -3.22 -8.29 -20.03
C ALA A 63 -2.92 -8.09 -18.54
N LEU A 64 -2.37 -9.12 -17.86
CA LEU A 64 -2.10 -9.07 -16.42
C LEU A 64 -1.05 -8.02 -16.06
N SER A 65 -0.01 -7.87 -16.88
CA SER A 65 1.05 -6.89 -16.65
C SER A 65 0.52 -5.45 -16.66
N ASP A 66 -0.28 -5.11 -17.67
CA ASP A 66 -0.84 -3.77 -17.81
C ASP A 66 -1.85 -3.48 -16.68
N LYS A 67 -2.73 -4.46 -16.39
CA LYS A 67 -3.71 -4.29 -15.31
C LYS A 67 -3.06 -4.19 -13.94
N SER A 68 -2.09 -5.04 -13.62
CA SER A 68 -1.36 -4.95 -12.34
C SER A 68 -0.61 -3.62 -12.19
N THR A 69 -0.05 -3.09 -13.28
CA THR A 69 0.58 -1.76 -13.28
C THR A 69 -0.44 -0.64 -13.01
N GLU A 70 -1.61 -0.72 -13.63
CA GLU A 70 -2.73 0.20 -13.35
C GLU A 70 -3.16 0.13 -11.89
N LEU A 71 -3.37 -1.08 -11.36
CA LEU A 71 -3.76 -1.31 -9.96
C LEU A 71 -2.70 -0.80 -8.97
N LEU A 72 -1.41 -0.95 -9.26
CA LEU A 72 -0.35 -0.37 -8.43
C LEU A 72 -0.35 1.16 -8.42
N ARG A 73 -0.75 1.79 -9.53
CA ARG A 73 -0.88 3.24 -9.61
C ARG A 73 -2.09 3.74 -8.81
N GLU A 74 -3.18 2.98 -8.80
CA GLU A 74 -4.46 3.40 -8.20
C GLU A 74 -4.60 2.98 -6.74
N ASN A 75 -4.01 1.85 -6.35
CA ASN A 75 -4.18 1.21 -5.04
C ASN A 75 -2.86 0.77 -4.41
N GLY A 76 -1.74 1.34 -4.89
CA GLY A 76 -0.40 0.93 -4.44
C GLY A 76 -0.19 1.12 -2.94
N TYR A 77 -0.78 2.16 -2.35
CA TYR A 77 -0.69 2.39 -0.91
C TYR A 77 -1.39 1.27 -0.12
N GLU A 78 -2.61 0.90 -0.51
CA GLU A 78 -3.40 -0.14 0.14
C GLU A 78 -2.73 -1.51 -0.01
N TYR A 79 -2.17 -1.81 -1.19
CA TYR A 79 -1.41 -3.06 -1.37
C TYR A 79 -0.15 -3.10 -0.51
N ALA A 80 0.57 -1.98 -0.37
CA ALA A 80 1.74 -1.89 0.50
C ALA A 80 1.37 -2.07 1.99
N GLN A 81 0.25 -1.47 2.42
CA GLN A 81 -0.28 -1.63 3.77
C GLN A 81 -0.70 -3.09 4.04
N ALA A 82 -1.42 -3.71 3.10
CA ALA A 82 -1.79 -5.13 3.20
C ALA A 82 -0.56 -6.03 3.30
N THR A 83 0.47 -5.77 2.47
CA THR A 83 1.73 -6.50 2.56
C THR A 83 2.40 -6.31 3.92
N LEU A 84 2.45 -5.10 4.49
CA LEU A 84 3.02 -4.90 5.81
C LEU A 84 2.29 -5.74 6.88
N ARG A 85 0.96 -5.79 6.82
CA ARG A 85 0.13 -6.62 7.72
C ARG A 85 0.43 -8.11 7.55
N ASP A 86 0.57 -8.58 6.31
CA ASP A 86 0.93 -9.97 6.03
C ASP A 86 2.31 -10.31 6.58
N LEU A 87 3.30 -9.43 6.36
CA LEU A 87 4.64 -9.59 6.91
C LEU A 87 4.63 -9.67 8.45
N ALA A 88 3.86 -8.81 9.10
CA ALA A 88 3.74 -8.78 10.57
C ALA A 88 3.09 -10.05 11.12
N THR A 89 2.05 -10.56 10.46
CA THR A 89 1.21 -11.65 10.99
C THR A 89 1.61 -13.04 10.52
N LEU A 90 2.26 -13.16 9.36
CA LEU A 90 2.66 -14.44 8.77
C LEU A 90 4.17 -14.63 8.85
N ASN A 91 4.95 -13.66 8.38
CA ASN A 91 6.40 -13.82 8.26
C ASN A 91 7.13 -13.57 9.57
N CYS A 92 6.60 -12.71 10.44
CA CYS A 92 7.22 -12.35 11.71
C CYS A 92 6.51 -12.91 12.94
N SER A 93 5.51 -13.78 12.76
CA SER A 93 4.80 -14.42 13.88
C SER A 93 5.56 -15.57 14.54
N ASP A 94 6.48 -16.21 13.81
CA ASP A 94 7.41 -17.21 14.33
C ASP A 94 8.81 -17.00 13.76
N LYS A 95 9.82 -17.41 14.52
CA LYS A 95 11.22 -17.39 14.13
C LYS A 95 11.49 -18.17 12.84
N GLU A 96 10.86 -19.33 12.66
CA GLU A 96 11.09 -20.17 11.48
C GLU A 96 10.65 -19.46 10.18
N TYR A 97 9.48 -18.80 10.19
CA TYR A 97 8.99 -18.05 9.04
C TYR A 97 9.84 -16.80 8.76
N ALA A 98 10.32 -16.14 9.80
CA ALA A 98 11.19 -14.99 9.66
C ALA A 98 12.51 -15.39 8.99
N ASP A 99 13.10 -16.50 9.43
CA ASP A 99 14.36 -17.03 8.89
C ASP A 99 14.19 -17.45 7.41
N ILE A 100 13.08 -18.12 7.04
CA ILE A 100 12.78 -18.48 5.63
C ILE A 100 12.60 -17.23 4.76
N SER A 101 11.99 -16.18 5.30
CA SER A 101 11.72 -14.93 4.60
C SER A 101 12.94 -13.99 4.58
N GLY A 102 14.06 -14.38 5.20
CA GLY A 102 15.28 -13.59 5.29
C GLY A 102 15.19 -12.39 6.23
N PHE A 103 14.19 -12.34 7.10
CA PHE A 103 14.06 -11.29 8.11
C PHE A 103 14.87 -11.64 9.35
N ARG A 104 15.70 -10.71 9.80
CA ARG A 104 16.31 -10.81 11.12
C ARG A 104 15.31 -10.35 12.17
N GLU A 105 15.57 -10.72 13.42
CA GLU A 105 14.80 -10.29 14.59
C GLU A 105 14.49 -8.77 14.58
N LYS A 106 15.50 -7.93 14.33
CA LYS A 106 15.32 -6.46 14.28
C LYS A 106 14.45 -5.98 13.12
N ASP A 107 14.43 -6.74 12.01
CA ASP A 107 13.60 -6.41 10.85
C ASP A 107 12.13 -6.71 11.21
N CYS A 108 11.87 -7.86 11.85
CA CYS A 108 10.56 -8.21 12.38
C CYS A 108 10.05 -7.26 13.48
N GLN A 109 10.92 -6.84 14.40
CA GLN A 109 10.56 -5.82 15.40
C GLN A 109 10.15 -4.50 14.75
N THR A 110 10.79 -4.13 13.64
CA THR A 110 10.42 -2.92 12.88
C THR A 110 9.07 -3.11 12.18
N ILE A 111 8.87 -4.24 11.51
CA ILE A 111 7.62 -4.59 10.81
C ILE A 111 6.43 -4.57 11.78
N ILE A 112 6.51 -5.32 12.88
CA ILE A 112 5.43 -5.45 13.87
C ILE A 112 5.10 -4.10 14.49
N ARG A 113 6.12 -3.32 14.86
CA ARG A 113 5.90 -2.00 15.45
C ARG A 113 5.20 -1.06 14.47
N VAL A 114 5.71 -0.94 13.24
CA VAL A 114 5.10 -0.03 12.26
C VAL A 114 3.67 -0.46 11.91
N ASP A 115 3.41 -1.77 11.79
CA ASP A 115 2.05 -2.29 11.58
C ASP A 115 1.08 -1.90 12.71
N SER A 116 1.56 -1.92 13.97
CA SER A 116 0.76 -1.51 15.14
C SER A 116 0.49 0.00 15.23
N GLU A 117 1.26 0.83 14.51
CA GLU A 117 1.11 2.29 14.49
C GLU A 117 0.11 2.78 13.41
N ILE A 118 -0.36 1.88 12.53
CA ILE A 118 -1.19 2.20 11.35
C ILE A 118 -2.71 2.03 11.63
N GLU A 119 -3.12 1.67 12.86
CA GLU A 119 -4.55 1.56 13.26
C GLU A 119 -5.37 2.85 13.12
#